data_AF-A0A3P2AG36-F1
#
_entry.id   AF-A0A3P2AG36-F1
#
_cell.length_a   1.000
_cell.length_b   1.000
_cell.length_c   1.000
_cell.angle_alpha   90.00
_cell.angle_beta   90.00
_cell.angle_gamma   90.00
#
_symmetry.space_group_name_H-M   'P 1'
#
loop_
_entity.id
_entity.type
_entity.pdbx_description
1 polymer ?
#
loop_
_entity_poly.entity_id
_entity_poly.type
_entity_poly.pdbx_seq_one_letter_code
_entity_poly.pdbx_strand_id
1 'polypeptide(L)'
;MRIVRTEKLQSVYGNQPVKRAEAKAGVSYGQDSVVFSTFAREMQFANKAVKEAPEVRVEKVNMLKAQIEAGKYNISANQIAEKILGF
;
A
#
# COMPACT_ATOMS: atom_id res chain seq x y z
N MET A 1 23.18 68.30 -33.08
CA MET A 1 23.97 67.10 -32.73
C MET A 1 24.76 67.42 -31.46
N ARG A 2 24.32 66.91 -30.30
CA ARG A 2 24.96 67.12 -28.99
C ARG A 2 25.16 65.76 -28.33
N ILE A 3 26.36 65.57 -27.81
CA ILE A 3 27.02 64.29 -27.53
C ILE A 3 26.37 63.58 -26.33
N VAL A 4 26.23 62.25 -26.46
CA VAL A 4 25.59 61.32 -25.52
C VAL A 4 26.35 61.24 -24.21
N ARG A 5 25.62 61.24 -23.09
CA ARG A 5 26.13 61.16 -21.72
C ARG A 5 26.63 59.74 -21.38
N THR A 6 27.88 59.62 -20.95
CA THR A 6 28.57 58.37 -20.57
C THR A 6 28.23 57.90 -19.15
N GLU A 7 26.95 57.81 -18.80
CA GLU A 7 26.49 57.34 -17.48
C GLU A 7 26.56 55.81 -17.31
N LYS A 8 26.96 55.06 -18.34
CA LYS A 8 26.95 53.58 -18.36
C LYS A 8 28.27 52.88 -18.05
N LEU A 9 29.29 53.58 -17.54
CA LEU A 9 30.61 52.97 -17.30
C LEU A 9 30.96 52.72 -15.81
N GLN A 10 30.17 53.22 -14.86
CA GLN A 10 30.43 52.96 -13.43
C GLN A 10 29.76 51.69 -12.89
N SER A 11 28.86 51.06 -13.64
CA SER A 11 28.15 49.85 -13.20
C SER A 11 28.93 48.55 -13.37
N VAL A 12 30.10 48.60 -14.04
CA VAL A 12 30.89 47.41 -14.41
C VAL A 12 32.06 47.15 -13.43
N TYR A 13 32.39 48.11 -12.57
CA TYR A 13 33.48 48.02 -11.58
C TYR A 13 33.00 48.03 -10.11
N GLY A 14 31.71 47.73 -9.87
CA GLY A 14 31.18 47.50 -8.53
C GLY A 14 31.07 46.01 -8.27
N ASN A 15 31.76 45.50 -7.24
CA ASN A 15 31.64 44.13 -6.73
C ASN A 15 30.17 43.68 -6.62
N GLN A 16 29.69 42.96 -7.62
CA GLN A 16 28.43 42.23 -7.52
C GLN A 16 28.72 40.86 -6.90
N PRO A 17 28.04 40.47 -5.81
CA PRO A 17 28.10 39.09 -5.35
C PRO A 17 27.52 38.21 -6.45
N VAL A 18 28.35 37.33 -7.02
CA VAL A 18 27.92 36.29 -7.96
C VAL A 18 26.74 35.53 -7.34
N LYS A 19 25.54 35.74 -7.89
CA LYS A 19 24.38 34.89 -7.59
C LYS A 19 24.79 33.47 -7.95
N ARG A 20 24.94 32.59 -6.95
CA ARG A 20 25.05 31.14 -7.17
C ARG A 20 23.90 30.78 -8.10
N ALA A 21 24.23 30.13 -9.21
CA ALA A 21 23.23 29.53 -10.08
C ALA A 21 22.29 28.72 -9.18
N GLU A 22 21.01 29.09 -9.21
CA GLU A 22 19.96 28.34 -8.54
C GLU A 22 20.12 26.89 -9.00
N ALA A 23 20.45 26.01 -8.07
CA ALA A 23 20.43 24.58 -8.33
C ALA A 23 19.01 24.29 -8.81
N LYS A 24 18.88 23.92 -10.10
CA LYS A 24 17.59 23.54 -10.67
C LYS A 24 16.99 22.50 -9.75
N ALA A 25 15.96 22.90 -9.02
CA ALA A 25 15.19 22.01 -8.19
C ALA A 25 14.62 20.92 -9.08
N GLY A 26 14.91 19.67 -8.70
CA GLY A 26 14.21 18.50 -9.20
C GLY A 26 14.42 18.18 -10.66
N VAL A 27 15.51 17.47 -10.97
CA VAL A 27 15.34 16.36 -11.91
C VAL A 27 14.38 15.41 -11.20
N SER A 28 13.10 15.43 -11.59
CA SER A 28 12.19 14.37 -11.23
C SER A 28 12.72 13.11 -11.91
N TYR A 29 13.52 12.33 -11.18
CA TYR A 29 13.73 10.94 -11.51
C TYR A 29 12.33 10.35 -11.75
N GLY A 30 12.12 9.77 -12.94
CA GLY A 30 10.85 9.14 -13.27
C GLY A 30 10.46 8.22 -12.11
N GLN A 31 9.27 8.41 -11.54
CA GLN A 31 8.78 7.53 -10.51
C GLN A 31 8.66 6.14 -11.12
N ASP A 32 9.48 5.20 -10.65
CA ASP A 32 9.29 3.79 -10.94
C ASP A 32 7.95 3.37 -10.33
N SER A 33 6.96 3.12 -11.19
CA SER A 33 5.63 2.66 -10.77
C SER A 33 5.57 1.15 -10.82
N VAL A 34 5.29 0.49 -9.69
CA VAL A 34 5.03 -0.95 -9.65
C VAL A 34 3.54 -1.18 -9.91
N VAL A 35 3.20 -1.76 -11.06
CA VAL A 35 1.82 -2.13 -11.39
C VAL A 35 1.59 -3.58 -11.01
N PHE A 36 0.88 -3.82 -9.90
CA PHE A 36 0.40 -5.15 -9.55
C PHE A 36 -0.77 -5.57 -10.45
N SER A 37 -0.91 -6.86 -10.71
CA SER A 37 -2.13 -7.37 -11.35
C SER A 37 -3.34 -7.11 -10.44
N THR A 38 -4.51 -6.89 -11.05
CA THR A 38 -5.78 -6.71 -10.32
C THR A 38 -6.05 -7.90 -9.40
N PHE A 39 -5.84 -9.11 -9.92
CA PHE A 39 -5.96 -10.37 -9.17
C PHE A 39 -5.03 -10.42 -7.94
N ALA A 40 -3.77 -9.98 -8.06
CA ALA A 40 -2.85 -9.98 -6.92
C ALA A 40 -3.30 -9.02 -5.81
N ARG A 41 -3.87 -7.86 -6.17
CA ARG A 41 -4.43 -6.92 -5.20
C ARG A 41 -5.65 -7.49 -4.47
N GLU A 42 -6.55 -8.13 -5.22
CA GLU A 42 -7.73 -8.79 -4.65
C GLU A 42 -7.34 -9.92 -3.70
N MET A 43 -6.35 -10.74 -4.09
CA MET A 43 -5.81 -11.80 -3.24
C MET A 43 -5.16 -11.24 -1.97
N GLN A 44 -4.41 -10.13 -2.06
CA GLN A 44 -3.86 -9.47 -0.87
C GLN A 44 -4.95 -8.99 0.09
N PHE A 45 -6.03 -8.42 -0.45
CA PHE A 45 -7.17 -7.97 0.35
C PHE A 45 -7.88 -9.16 1.03
N ALA A 46 -8.15 -10.23 0.28
CA ALA A 46 -8.76 -11.45 0.82
C ALA A 46 -7.89 -12.08 1.92
N ASN A 47 -6.57 -12.15 1.74
CA ASN A 47 -5.65 -12.66 2.74
C ASN A 47 -5.61 -11.81 4.01
N LYS A 48 -5.75 -10.48 3.89
CA LYS A 48 -5.88 -9.59 5.06
C LYS A 48 -7.17 -9.85 5.81
N ALA A 49 -8.30 -9.94 5.10
CA ALA A 49 -9.60 -10.25 5.70
C ALA A 49 -9.59 -11.61 6.43
N VAL A 50 -8.92 -12.62 5.88
CA VAL A 50 -8.76 -13.94 6.53
C VAL A 50 -7.90 -13.86 7.80
N LYS A 51 -6.86 -13.01 7.81
CA LYS A 51 -6.00 -12.81 8.98
C LYS A 51 -6.68 -11.99 10.09
N GLU A 52 -7.51 -11.03 9.72
CA GLU A 52 -8.26 -10.19 10.65
C GLU A 52 -9.49 -10.91 11.22
N ALA A 53 -9.93 -11.98 10.55
CA ALA A 53 -11.00 -12.82 11.07
C ALA A 53 -10.60 -13.44 12.41
N PRO A 54 -11.54 -13.54 13.38
CA PRO A 54 -11.24 -14.13 14.67
C PRO A 54 -10.81 -15.59 14.51
N GLU A 55 -9.78 -15.99 15.25
CA GLU A 55 -9.27 -17.37 15.27
C GLU A 55 -10.38 -18.39 15.60
N VAL A 56 -11.31 -17.99 16.48
CA VAL A 56 -12.44 -18.80 16.89
C VAL A 56 -13.73 -18.23 16.31
N ARG A 57 -14.43 -19.05 15.50
CA ARG A 57 -15.79 -18.78 15.03
C ARG A 57 -16.81 -19.15 16.11
N VAL A 58 -17.00 -18.26 17.08
CA VAL A 58 -17.88 -18.47 18.26
C VAL A 58 -19.30 -18.86 17.86
N GLU A 59 -19.86 -18.27 16.82
CA GLU A 59 -21.18 -18.61 16.30
C GLU A 59 -21.30 -20.08 15.90
N LYS A 60 -20.32 -20.60 15.14
CA LYS A 60 -20.28 -22.01 14.73
C LYS A 60 -20.15 -22.93 15.94
N VAL A 61 -19.35 -22.55 16.93
CA VAL A 61 -19.17 -23.32 18.17
C VAL A 61 -20.48 -23.41 18.93
N ASN A 62 -21.18 -22.29 19.11
CA ASN A 62 -22.47 -22.25 19.82
C ASN A 62 -23.55 -23.07 19.08
N MET A 63 -23.58 -22.99 17.76
CA MET A 63 -24.50 -23.78 16.95
C MET A 63 -24.25 -25.29 17.08
N LEU A 64 -22.98 -25.71 17.06
CA LEU A 64 -22.61 -27.11 17.29
C LEU A 64 -22.96 -27.59 18.70
N LYS A 65 -22.69 -26.76 19.73
CA LYS A 65 -23.09 -27.06 21.11
C LYS A 65 -24.59 -27.28 21.23
N ALA A 66 -25.39 -26.39 20.66
CA ALA A 66 -26.85 -26.53 20.67
C ALA A 66 -27.34 -27.81 19.96
N GLN A 67 -26.71 -28.20 18.85
CA GLN A 67 -27.04 -29.45 18.16
C GLN A 67 -26.70 -30.69 18.99
N ILE A 68 -25.58 -30.65 19.72
CA ILE A 68 -25.16 -31.73 20.62
C ILE A 68 -26.12 -31.83 21.81
N GLU A 69 -26.45 -30.72 22.46
CA GLU A 69 -27.41 -30.67 23.57
C GLU A 69 -28.80 -31.15 23.16
N ALA A 70 -29.24 -30.81 21.94
CA ALA A 70 -30.50 -31.28 21.38
C ALA A 70 -30.48 -32.74 20.91
N GLY A 71 -29.34 -33.44 21.00
CA GLY A 71 -29.18 -34.82 20.52
C GLY A 71 -29.27 -34.97 18.99
N LYS A 72 -29.17 -33.87 18.24
CA LYS A 72 -29.29 -33.83 16.76
C LYS A 72 -27.94 -33.85 16.05
N TYR A 73 -26.85 -33.88 16.81
CA TYR A 73 -25.51 -33.97 16.25
C TYR A 73 -25.17 -35.41 15.89
N ASN A 74 -25.37 -35.77 14.61
CA ASN A 74 -25.08 -37.09 14.08
C ASN A 74 -23.91 -37.02 13.09
N ILE A 75 -22.83 -37.74 13.36
CA ILE A 75 -21.66 -37.86 12.48
C ILE A 75 -21.65 -39.27 11.87
N SER A 76 -21.46 -39.37 10.55
CA SER A 76 -21.30 -40.66 9.90
C SER A 76 -19.85 -41.18 10.01
N ALA A 77 -19.66 -42.50 9.96
CA ALA A 77 -18.32 -43.10 9.94
C ALA A 77 -17.46 -42.59 8.77
N ASN A 78 -18.07 -42.28 7.63
CA ASN A 78 -17.38 -41.71 6.46
C ASN A 78 -16.82 -40.31 6.75
N GLN A 79 -17.59 -39.45 7.43
CA GLN A 79 -17.13 -38.11 7.80
C GLN A 79 -15.94 -38.16 8.77
N ILE A 80 -15.89 -39.18 9.64
CA ILE A 80 -14.74 -39.41 10.52
C ILE A 80 -13.53 -39.87 9.70
N ALA A 81 -13.72 -40.84 8.80
CA ALA A 81 -12.67 -41.35 7.94
C ALA A 81 -12.03 -40.27 7.05
N GLU A 82 -12.86 -39.41 6.43
CA GLU A 82 -12.38 -38.27 5.64
C GLU A 82 -11.45 -37.36 6.45
N LYS A 83 -11.81 -37.06 7.70
CA LYS A 83 -10.98 -36.19 8.57
C LYS A 83 -9.72 -36.85 9.08
N ILE A 84 -9.70 -38.17 9.24
CA ILE A 84 -8.48 -38.92 9.59
C ILE A 84 -7.51 -38.97 8.41
N LEU A 85 -8.04 -39.18 7.21
CA LEU A 85 -7.23 -39.37 6.01
C LEU A 85 -6.76 -38.04 5.39
N GLY A 86 -7.31 -36.91 5.84
CA GLY A 86 -6.82 -35.57 5.50
C GLY A 86 -7.25 -35.07 4.11
N PHE A 87 -8.35 -35.61 3.58
CA PHE A 87 -8.96 -35.12 2.34
C PHE A 87 -10.05 -34.08 2.60
#